data_AF-U2AW52-F1
#
_entry.id   AF-U2AW52-F1
#
_cell.length_a   1.000
_cell.length_b   1.000
_cell.length_c   1.000
_cell.angle_alpha   90.00
_cell.angle_beta   90.00
_cell.angle_gamma   90.00
#
_symmetry.space_group_name_H-M   'P 1'
#
loop_
_entity.id
_entity.type
_entity.pdbx_description
1 polymer ?
#
loop_
_entity_poly.entity_id
_entity_poly.type
_entity_poly.pdbx_seq_one_letter_code
_entity_poly.pdbx_strand_id
1 'polypeptide(L)'
;MVLSKYIWDLYKESKQGKETIDFFEYHNVFWNDVKVINKYNPIYGKWIEKRDYESIMQQIGDSSLDRNPNNFDFKTFAEVKKEFETCLDEGIYFIFDNDEKGYVIDPKDYQIFLNLHIVISFYFYAIAYEYTFPYLFTYRFFDLNKIADTFNIELPKLPKKSDYRARCMYYIELCEVFYKFRIENNLTPNELCAFLYDFAPNYVNKEKTEIFKPTQAWFIGGLISEEERLEEVKFWQANPETKKGDILVHYETSPISAITHIWRAQTDGVVDPFFYYYANSYIGDGIEIPYITLKELESDEYFSKHPLIRKKFQGVNGWAISNDDYSRLLKLIRSKGFDTAILPTLQAPEPPQGIELHNERDVEVNLLEYYLNQIGYFENKDFIRQLPIKAGRGNRIYPDYALHYDNKRGYEKAKILIEAKYHLKNNKEIEDAFKQARSYANLLESEKIILCDKFGLIIYLKKGSFDRYNYEKVYWNDLQNPDVYNKFVNILKK
;
A
#
# COMPACT_ATOMS: atom_id res chain seq x y z
N MET A 1 4.96 -11.22 -12.15
CA MET A 1 5.67 -12.39 -12.69
C MET A 1 5.08 -13.64 -12.02
N VAL A 2 4.92 -14.74 -12.74
CA VAL A 2 4.56 -16.03 -12.10
C VAL A 2 5.80 -16.55 -11.36
N LEU A 3 5.65 -17.14 -10.18
CA LEU A 3 6.78 -17.70 -9.43
C LEU A 3 7.51 -18.73 -10.30
N SER A 4 8.78 -18.46 -10.60
CA SER A 4 9.60 -19.38 -11.39
C SER A 4 9.98 -20.58 -10.53
N LYS A 5 9.53 -21.77 -10.93
CA LYS A 5 9.88 -23.03 -10.26
C LYS A 5 11.39 -23.20 -10.11
N TYR A 6 12.16 -22.85 -11.15
CA TYR A 6 13.62 -22.92 -11.12
C TYR A 6 14.23 -21.99 -10.05
N ILE A 7 13.81 -20.72 -10.01
CA ILE A 7 14.33 -19.76 -9.02
C ILE A 7 13.94 -20.18 -7.61
N TRP A 8 12.70 -20.68 -7.44
CA TRP A 8 12.23 -21.20 -6.17
C TRP A 8 13.02 -22.44 -5.72
N ASP A 9 13.28 -23.40 -6.61
CA ASP A 9 14.07 -24.59 -6.30
C ASP A 9 15.50 -24.22 -5.88
N LEU A 10 16.14 -23.24 -6.54
CA LEU A 10 17.43 -22.70 -6.12
C LEU A 10 17.38 -22.09 -4.71
N TYR A 11 16.32 -21.34 -4.40
CA TYR A 11 16.12 -20.79 -3.05
C TYR A 11 16.00 -21.90 -2.01
N LYS A 12 15.17 -22.93 -2.26
CA LYS A 12 15.04 -24.09 -1.36
C LYS A 12 16.33 -24.86 -1.14
N GLU A 13 17.20 -24.93 -2.15
CA GLU A 13 18.48 -25.62 -2.03
C GLU A 13 19.53 -24.79 -1.28
N SER A 14 19.37 -23.47 -1.25
CA SER A 14 20.23 -22.54 -0.53
C SER A 14 20.16 -22.75 0.99
N LYS A 15 21.26 -22.40 1.68
CA LYS A 15 21.30 -22.45 3.16
C LYS A 15 20.20 -21.61 3.79
N GLN A 16 20.02 -20.37 3.32
CA GLN A 16 19.01 -19.46 3.83
C GLN A 16 17.59 -20.00 3.62
N GLY A 17 17.29 -20.53 2.44
CA GLY A 17 15.96 -21.07 2.15
C GLY A 17 15.62 -22.28 3.02
N LYS A 18 16.57 -23.21 3.23
CA LYS A 18 16.40 -24.34 4.15
C LYS A 18 16.12 -23.86 5.58
N GLU A 19 16.97 -22.98 6.10
CA GLU A 19 16.82 -22.44 7.45
C GLU A 19 15.48 -21.71 7.65
N THR A 20 15.03 -20.94 6.66
CA THR A 20 13.75 -20.23 6.73
C THR A 20 12.56 -21.19 6.63
N ILE A 21 12.58 -22.16 5.72
CA ILE A 21 11.49 -23.15 5.58
C ILE A 21 11.39 -23.97 6.87
N ASP A 22 12.51 -24.46 7.39
CA ASP A 22 12.57 -25.19 8.66
C ASP A 22 12.05 -24.33 9.82
N PHE A 23 12.37 -23.04 9.83
CA PHE A 23 11.89 -22.11 10.86
C PHE A 23 10.36 -21.99 10.87
N PHE A 24 9.71 -22.13 9.72
CA PHE A 24 8.26 -22.07 9.60
C PHE A 24 7.56 -23.42 9.76
N GLU A 25 8.27 -24.52 10.03
CA GLU A 25 7.64 -25.78 10.43
C GLU A 25 6.63 -25.58 11.56
N TYR A 26 5.48 -26.26 11.48
CA TYR A 26 4.34 -26.06 12.37
C TYR A 26 4.75 -25.95 13.84
N HIS A 27 5.50 -26.93 14.34
CA HIS A 27 5.94 -26.98 15.73
C HIS A 27 6.88 -25.82 16.09
N ASN A 28 7.71 -25.37 15.15
CA ASN A 28 8.62 -24.25 15.40
C ASN A 28 7.84 -22.93 15.52
N VAL A 29 6.85 -22.72 14.67
CA VAL A 29 5.98 -21.53 14.75
C VAL A 29 5.15 -21.58 16.02
N PHE A 30 4.37 -22.64 16.22
CA PHE A 30 3.41 -22.80 17.33
C PHE A 30 4.02 -22.58 18.72
N TRP A 31 5.28 -23.01 18.93
CA TRP A 31 5.97 -22.82 20.21
C TRP A 31 6.80 -21.53 20.29
N ASN A 32 6.87 -20.74 19.22
CA ASN A 32 7.74 -19.56 19.15
C ASN A 32 7.07 -18.33 18.48
N ASP A 33 5.74 -18.21 18.48
CA ASP A 33 4.97 -17.12 17.88
C ASP A 33 5.61 -15.74 18.04
N VAL A 34 5.90 -15.34 19.29
CA VAL A 34 6.48 -14.02 19.59
C VAL A 34 7.88 -13.85 18.98
N LYS A 35 8.68 -14.92 18.88
CA LYS A 35 9.97 -14.87 18.16
C LYS A 35 9.76 -14.71 16.65
N VAL A 36 8.76 -15.38 16.08
CA VAL A 36 8.40 -15.25 14.66
C VAL A 36 7.99 -13.80 14.37
N ILE A 37 7.11 -13.22 15.21
CA ILE A 37 6.66 -11.83 15.08
C ILE A 37 7.84 -10.87 15.17
N ASN A 38 8.70 -11.00 16.19
CA ASN A 38 9.85 -10.11 16.35
C ASN A 38 10.84 -10.20 15.17
N LYS A 39 11.00 -11.39 14.57
CA LYS A 39 11.91 -11.60 13.44
C LYS A 39 11.37 -10.98 12.15
N TYR A 40 10.10 -11.19 11.82
CA TYR A 40 9.54 -10.83 10.51
C TYR A 40 8.63 -9.59 10.53
N ASN A 41 8.20 -9.12 11.69
CA ASN A 41 7.55 -7.83 11.88
C ASN A 41 8.09 -7.13 13.14
N PRO A 42 9.35 -6.68 13.13
CA PRO A 42 9.97 -6.03 14.29
C PRO A 42 9.25 -4.73 14.70
N ILE A 43 8.57 -4.03 13.78
CA ILE A 43 7.79 -2.82 14.08
C ILE A 43 6.64 -3.17 15.01
N TYR A 44 5.85 -4.20 14.69
CA TYR A 44 4.79 -4.67 15.58
C TYR A 44 5.36 -5.29 16.86
N GLY A 45 6.47 -6.04 16.72
CA GLY A 45 7.18 -6.68 17.85
C GLY A 45 7.58 -5.73 18.98
N LYS A 46 7.87 -4.45 18.68
CA LYS A 46 8.15 -3.41 19.70
C LYS A 46 7.01 -3.23 20.72
N TRP A 47 5.78 -3.55 20.33
CA TRP A 47 4.57 -3.30 21.12
C TRP A 47 3.95 -4.57 21.73
N ILE A 48 4.53 -5.74 21.45
CA ILE A 48 4.08 -7.00 22.05
C ILE A 48 4.78 -7.20 23.39
N GLU A 49 4.00 -7.29 24.46
CA GLU A 49 4.44 -7.92 25.70
C GLU A 49 4.20 -9.44 25.60
N LYS A 50 5.25 -10.22 25.85
CA LYS A 50 5.25 -11.66 25.58
C LYS A 50 4.23 -12.41 26.44
N ARG A 51 4.14 -12.12 27.74
CA ARG A 51 3.25 -12.81 28.67
C ARG A 51 1.79 -12.49 28.39
N ASP A 52 1.48 -11.23 28.07
CA ASP A 52 0.15 -10.80 27.69
C ASP A 52 -0.30 -11.51 26.41
N TYR A 53 0.57 -11.58 25.39
CA TYR A 53 0.31 -12.35 24.17
C TYR A 53 0.05 -13.83 24.47
N GLU A 54 0.96 -14.49 25.20
CA GLU A 54 0.85 -15.91 25.53
C GLU A 54 -0.40 -16.19 26.38
N SER A 55 -0.77 -15.29 27.29
CA SER A 55 -1.98 -15.40 28.10
C SER A 55 -3.25 -15.34 27.25
N ILE A 56 -3.33 -14.41 26.29
CA ILE A 56 -4.49 -14.30 25.40
C ILE A 56 -4.55 -15.50 24.45
N MET A 57 -3.42 -15.91 23.88
CA MET A 57 -3.35 -17.08 23.01
C MET A 57 -3.79 -18.36 23.73
N GLN A 58 -3.38 -18.54 24.99
CA GLN A 58 -3.82 -19.65 25.84
C GLN A 58 -5.34 -19.61 26.08
N GLN A 59 -5.90 -18.44 26.44
CA GLN A 59 -7.35 -18.30 26.63
C GLN A 59 -8.15 -18.64 25.37
N ILE A 60 -7.68 -18.19 24.19
CA ILE A 60 -8.30 -18.55 22.91
C ILE A 60 -8.16 -20.05 22.64
N GLY A 61 -6.98 -20.63 22.87
CA GLY A 61 -6.73 -22.07 22.74
C GLY A 61 -7.65 -22.91 23.63
N ASP A 62 -7.79 -22.55 24.91
CA ASP A 62 -8.64 -23.26 25.86
C ASP A 62 -10.12 -23.14 25.49
N SER A 63 -10.57 -21.96 25.03
CA SER A 63 -11.93 -21.75 24.53
C SER A 63 -12.30 -22.65 23.35
N SER A 64 -11.30 -23.08 22.57
CA SER A 64 -11.50 -23.98 21.42
C SER A 64 -11.88 -25.40 21.85
N LEU A 65 -11.48 -25.84 23.04
CA LEU A 65 -11.86 -27.14 23.61
C LEU A 65 -13.37 -27.20 23.87
N ASP A 66 -13.97 -26.07 24.28
CA ASP A 66 -15.41 -25.97 24.52
C ASP A 66 -16.22 -25.87 23.22
N ARG A 67 -15.55 -25.58 22.10
CA ARG A 67 -16.11 -25.69 20.74
C ARG A 67 -15.98 -27.08 20.12
N ASN A 68 -15.54 -28.07 20.91
CA ASN A 68 -15.23 -29.46 20.57
C ASN A 68 -13.89 -29.64 19.82
N PRO A 69 -12.85 -30.23 20.45
CA PRO A 69 -11.50 -30.36 19.88
C PRO A 69 -11.40 -31.32 18.68
N ASN A 70 -12.42 -32.17 18.45
CA ASN A 70 -12.49 -33.00 17.25
C ASN A 70 -13.02 -32.25 16.01
N ASN A 71 -13.36 -30.96 16.12
CA ASN A 71 -13.93 -30.18 15.03
C ASN A 71 -12.90 -29.56 14.06
N PHE A 72 -11.61 -29.52 14.41
CA PHE A 72 -10.60 -28.88 13.56
C PHE A 72 -9.97 -29.84 12.53
N ASP A 73 -10.77 -30.71 11.94
CA ASP A 73 -10.40 -31.56 10.78
C ASP A 73 -11.00 -30.98 9.49
N PHE A 74 -10.57 -29.77 9.15
CA PHE A 74 -11.07 -29.03 8.00
C PHE A 74 -10.72 -29.74 6.68
N LYS A 75 -11.75 -30.08 5.91
CA LYS A 75 -11.65 -30.72 4.58
C LYS A 75 -11.62 -29.72 3.44
N THR A 76 -12.13 -28.50 3.69
CA THR A 76 -12.17 -27.44 2.68
C THR A 76 -11.89 -26.08 3.29
N PHE A 77 -11.40 -25.15 2.46
CA PHE A 77 -11.24 -23.76 2.87
C PHE A 77 -12.57 -23.12 3.30
N ALA A 78 -13.70 -23.56 2.72
CA ALA A 78 -15.02 -23.05 3.09
C ALA A 78 -15.39 -23.36 4.55
N GLU A 79 -14.95 -24.50 5.08
CA GLU A 79 -15.16 -24.84 6.49
C GLU A 79 -14.31 -23.97 7.41
N VAL A 80 -13.05 -23.68 7.05
CA VAL A 80 -12.19 -22.75 7.79
C VAL A 80 -12.81 -21.35 7.81
N LYS A 81 -13.31 -20.89 6.66
CA LYS A 81 -13.99 -19.59 6.54
C LYS A 81 -15.24 -19.53 7.42
N LYS A 82 -16.03 -20.60 7.43
CA LYS A 82 -17.21 -20.69 8.29
C LYS A 82 -16.84 -20.63 9.77
N GLU A 83 -15.79 -21.34 10.19
CA GLU A 83 -15.33 -21.27 11.59
C GLU A 83 -14.88 -19.84 11.96
N PHE A 84 -14.15 -19.17 11.06
CA PHE A 84 -13.76 -17.77 11.27
C PHE A 84 -14.98 -16.84 11.41
N GLU A 85 -16.01 -17.02 10.57
CA GLU A 85 -17.28 -16.30 10.69
C GLU A 85 -17.99 -16.62 12.00
N THR A 86 -17.99 -17.88 12.45
CA THR A 86 -18.54 -18.28 13.75
C THR A 86 -17.80 -17.62 14.91
N CYS A 87 -16.47 -17.55 14.91
CA CYS A 87 -15.70 -16.79 15.90
C CYS A 87 -16.09 -15.31 15.94
N LEU A 88 -16.38 -14.69 14.79
CA LEU A 88 -16.81 -13.29 14.73
C LEU A 88 -18.24 -13.08 15.24
N ASP A 89 -19.16 -13.92 14.79
CA ASP A 89 -20.60 -13.70 15.01
C ASP A 89 -21.06 -14.23 16.38
N GLU A 90 -20.42 -15.28 16.90
CA GLU A 90 -20.72 -15.90 18.21
C GLU A 90 -19.69 -15.58 19.31
N GLY A 91 -18.63 -14.83 18.98
CA GLY A 91 -17.55 -14.49 19.91
C GLY A 91 -16.54 -15.62 20.06
N ILE A 92 -15.65 -15.55 21.05
CA ILE A 92 -14.73 -16.62 21.46
C ILE A 92 -14.95 -16.81 22.95
N TYR A 93 -15.31 -18.02 23.38
CA TYR A 93 -15.83 -18.25 24.73
C TYR A 93 -15.52 -19.65 25.25
N PHE A 94 -15.50 -19.78 26.56
CA PHE A 94 -15.51 -21.05 27.30
C PHE A 94 -16.85 -21.25 28.00
N ILE A 95 -17.19 -22.49 28.33
CA ILE A 95 -18.42 -22.87 29.03
C ILE A 95 -18.06 -23.28 30.45
N PHE A 96 -18.62 -22.61 31.45
CA PHE A 96 -18.43 -22.94 32.85
C PHE A 96 -19.33 -24.11 33.29
N ASP A 97 -19.03 -24.70 34.44
CA ASP A 97 -19.81 -25.81 35.04
C ASP A 97 -21.31 -25.50 35.25
N ASN A 98 -21.69 -24.21 35.26
CA ASN A 98 -23.08 -23.74 35.38
C ASN A 98 -23.76 -23.47 34.03
N ASP A 99 -23.19 -23.95 32.92
CA ASP A 99 -23.61 -23.72 31.53
C ASP A 99 -23.57 -22.26 31.06
N GLU A 100 -22.95 -21.35 31.83
CA GLU A 100 -22.74 -19.96 31.42
C GLU A 100 -21.51 -19.83 30.50
N LYS A 101 -21.57 -18.87 29.58
CA LYS A 101 -20.45 -18.55 28.69
C LYS A 101 -19.57 -17.46 29.29
N GLY A 102 -18.27 -17.73 29.41
CA GLY A 102 -17.24 -16.72 29.64
C GLY A 102 -16.61 -16.30 28.31
N TYR A 103 -16.73 -15.03 27.93
CA TYR A 103 -16.19 -14.54 26.65
C TYR A 103 -14.76 -14.03 26.80
N VAL A 104 -13.88 -14.56 25.96
CA VAL A 104 -12.57 -13.96 25.65
C VAL A 104 -12.75 -12.80 24.67
N ILE A 105 -13.63 -12.99 23.68
CA ILE A 105 -14.10 -11.94 22.77
C ILE A 105 -15.61 -12.05 22.69
N ASP A 106 -16.32 -10.94 22.94
CA ASP A 106 -17.78 -10.93 22.87
C ASP A 106 -18.31 -11.13 21.43
N PRO A 107 -19.53 -11.67 21.27
CA PRO A 107 -20.15 -11.85 19.95
C PRO A 107 -20.24 -10.50 19.21
N LYS A 108 -19.74 -10.46 17.97
CA LYS A 108 -19.75 -9.28 17.10
C LYS A 108 -18.91 -8.10 17.61
N ASP A 109 -18.02 -8.30 18.58
CA ASP A 109 -17.03 -7.29 18.96
C ASP A 109 -15.87 -7.26 17.96
N TYR A 110 -16.15 -6.70 16.78
CA TYR A 110 -15.19 -6.59 15.69
C TYR A 110 -13.98 -5.71 16.03
N GLN A 111 -14.11 -4.78 16.99
CA GLN A 111 -13.00 -3.91 17.36
C GLN A 111 -11.96 -4.67 18.19
N ILE A 112 -12.40 -5.44 19.19
CA ILE A 112 -11.50 -6.32 19.93
C ILE A 112 -10.91 -7.38 19.02
N PHE A 113 -11.73 -7.98 18.13
CA PHE A 113 -11.24 -8.96 17.17
C PHE A 113 -10.15 -8.39 16.24
N LEU A 114 -10.33 -7.15 15.75
CA LEU A 114 -9.30 -6.45 14.97
C LEU A 114 -8.06 -6.13 15.79
N ASN A 115 -8.20 -5.72 17.04
CA ASN A 115 -7.04 -5.47 17.90
C ASN A 115 -6.23 -6.75 18.12
N LEU A 116 -6.89 -7.90 18.18
CA LEU A 116 -6.29 -9.22 18.36
C LEU A 116 -5.97 -9.96 17.05
N HIS A 117 -6.05 -9.30 15.88
CA HIS A 117 -5.90 -9.96 14.58
C HIS A 117 -4.63 -10.81 14.42
N ILE A 118 -3.50 -10.41 15.01
CA ILE A 118 -2.27 -11.22 14.97
C ILE A 118 -2.45 -12.50 15.78
N VAL A 119 -2.91 -12.42 17.03
CA VAL A 119 -3.17 -13.60 17.87
C VAL A 119 -4.16 -14.54 17.17
N ILE A 120 -5.24 -13.97 16.62
CA ILE A 120 -6.22 -14.74 15.85
C ILE A 120 -5.59 -15.40 14.62
N SER A 121 -4.70 -14.72 13.91
CA SER A 121 -4.03 -15.32 12.74
C SER A 121 -3.15 -16.50 13.11
N PHE A 122 -2.43 -16.43 14.24
CA PHE A 122 -1.63 -17.54 14.76
C PHE A 122 -2.50 -18.68 15.28
N TYR A 123 -3.63 -18.37 15.94
CA TYR A 123 -4.61 -19.37 16.33
C TYR A 123 -5.17 -20.13 15.13
N PHE A 124 -5.60 -19.42 14.08
CA PHE A 124 -6.08 -20.07 12.85
C PHE A 124 -4.97 -20.82 12.11
N TYR A 125 -3.71 -20.39 12.20
CA TYR A 125 -2.58 -21.17 11.72
C TYR A 125 -2.38 -22.46 12.51
N ALA A 126 -2.61 -22.43 13.83
CA ALA A 126 -2.50 -23.61 14.69
C ALA A 126 -3.58 -24.66 14.40
N ILE A 127 -4.83 -24.24 14.13
CA ILE A 127 -5.97 -25.16 13.91
C ILE A 127 -6.25 -25.47 12.44
N ALA A 128 -5.79 -24.65 11.50
CA ALA A 128 -6.05 -24.77 10.07
C ALA A 128 -4.79 -24.57 9.22
N TYR A 129 -3.66 -25.11 9.68
CA TYR A 129 -2.31 -24.99 9.11
C TYR A 129 -2.22 -25.18 7.57
N GLU A 130 -3.01 -26.09 6.99
CA GLU A 130 -3.02 -26.31 5.54
C GLU A 130 -3.66 -25.17 4.73
N TYR A 131 -4.45 -24.30 5.37
CA TYR A 131 -5.30 -23.31 4.71
C TYR A 131 -4.91 -21.87 5.02
N THR A 132 -4.26 -21.62 6.17
CA THR A 132 -4.01 -20.28 6.69
C THR A 132 -2.52 -20.02 6.85
N PHE A 133 -2.15 -18.78 7.15
CA PHE A 133 -0.78 -18.39 7.43
C PHE A 133 -0.76 -17.33 8.54
N PRO A 134 0.27 -17.26 9.39
CA PRO A 134 0.35 -16.23 10.42
C PRO A 134 0.46 -14.86 9.75
N TYR A 135 -0.37 -13.88 10.09
CA TYR A 135 -0.38 -12.58 9.42
C TYR A 135 0.65 -11.63 10.04
N LEU A 136 1.72 -11.33 9.29
CA LEU A 136 2.83 -10.50 9.77
C LEU A 136 3.01 -9.19 8.97
N PHE A 137 2.01 -8.79 8.19
CA PHE A 137 2.06 -7.56 7.37
C PHE A 137 1.43 -6.33 8.03
N THR A 138 1.03 -6.40 9.30
CA THR A 138 0.56 -5.23 10.06
C THR A 138 1.61 -4.12 10.03
N TYR A 139 1.21 -2.89 9.69
CA TYR A 139 2.10 -1.75 9.43
C TYR A 139 2.99 -1.87 8.18
N ARG A 140 2.94 -3.01 7.49
CA ARG A 140 3.76 -3.36 6.33
C ARG A 140 2.90 -3.72 5.12
N PHE A 141 1.67 -3.18 5.06
CA PHE A 141 0.74 -3.45 3.95
C PHE A 141 1.30 -3.01 2.59
N PHE A 142 2.14 -1.97 2.58
CA PHE A 142 2.92 -1.58 1.41
C PHE A 142 3.77 -2.73 0.85
N ASP A 143 4.42 -3.50 1.73
CA ASP A 143 5.24 -4.65 1.34
C ASP A 143 4.36 -5.78 0.77
N LEU A 144 3.20 -6.03 1.37
CA LEU A 144 2.23 -7.02 0.87
C LEU A 144 1.76 -6.67 -0.55
N ASN A 145 1.42 -5.40 -0.79
CA ASN A 145 1.04 -4.93 -2.13
C ASN A 145 2.19 -5.09 -3.14
N LYS A 146 3.43 -4.82 -2.75
CA LYS A 146 4.61 -5.04 -3.62
C LYS A 146 4.84 -6.50 -3.95
N ILE A 147 4.70 -7.40 -2.96
CA ILE A 147 4.77 -8.84 -3.18
C ILE A 147 3.68 -9.26 -4.18
N ALA A 148 2.44 -8.82 -3.95
CA ALA A 148 1.33 -9.14 -4.83
C ALA A 148 1.54 -8.62 -6.27
N ASP A 149 2.07 -7.41 -6.41
CA ASP A 149 2.42 -6.85 -7.71
C ASP A 149 3.55 -7.60 -8.40
N THR A 150 4.55 -8.01 -7.63
CA THR A 150 5.71 -8.74 -8.14
C THR A 150 5.34 -10.14 -8.61
N PHE A 151 4.47 -10.83 -7.86
CA PHE A 151 4.10 -12.21 -8.13
C PHE A 151 2.75 -12.39 -8.85
N ASN A 152 2.15 -11.28 -9.31
CA ASN A 152 0.87 -11.27 -10.01
C ASN A 152 -0.26 -11.93 -9.20
N ILE A 153 -0.30 -11.62 -7.90
CA ILE A 153 -1.33 -12.09 -6.97
C ILE A 153 -2.40 -11.00 -6.88
N GLU A 154 -3.65 -11.38 -7.10
CA GLU A 154 -4.79 -10.47 -6.96
C GLU A 154 -5.27 -10.50 -5.50
N LEU A 155 -5.00 -9.42 -4.76
CA LEU A 155 -5.44 -9.28 -3.37
C LEU A 155 -6.95 -8.97 -3.29
N PRO A 156 -7.63 -9.35 -2.19
CA PRO A 156 -9.03 -9.02 -1.99
C PRO A 156 -9.25 -7.50 -1.93
N LYS A 157 -10.47 -7.08 -2.24
CA LYS A 157 -10.84 -5.67 -2.22
C LYS A 157 -10.77 -5.11 -0.80
N LEU A 158 -10.08 -3.99 -0.65
CA LEU A 158 -9.95 -3.35 0.65
C LEU A 158 -11.32 -2.94 1.23
N PRO A 159 -11.65 -3.35 2.46
CA PRO A 159 -12.89 -2.98 3.14
C PRO A 159 -12.83 -1.52 3.58
N LYS A 160 -14.00 -0.87 3.78
CA LYS A 160 -14.07 0.52 4.24
C LYS A 160 -13.62 0.63 5.70
N LYS A 161 -13.07 1.79 6.08
CA LYS A 161 -12.68 2.10 7.47
C LYS A 161 -13.75 1.80 8.52
N SER A 162 -15.00 2.19 8.21
CA SER A 162 -16.16 2.04 9.10
C SER A 162 -16.74 0.62 9.14
N ASP A 163 -16.34 -0.25 8.21
CA ASP A 163 -16.86 -1.60 8.11
C ASP A 163 -15.95 -2.57 8.87
N TYR A 164 -16.07 -2.55 10.20
CA TYR A 164 -15.22 -3.36 11.07
C TYR A 164 -15.35 -4.86 10.81
N ARG A 165 -16.55 -5.37 10.49
CA ARG A 165 -16.74 -6.79 10.17
C ARG A 165 -15.99 -7.17 8.90
N ALA A 166 -16.12 -6.40 7.83
CA ALA A 166 -15.39 -6.68 6.59
C ALA A 166 -13.86 -6.56 6.78
N ARG A 167 -13.40 -5.66 7.66
CA ARG A 167 -11.99 -5.58 8.06
C ARG A 167 -11.52 -6.86 8.77
N CYS A 168 -12.30 -7.44 9.68
CA CYS A 168 -11.96 -8.73 10.27
C CYS A 168 -11.88 -9.83 9.20
N MET A 169 -12.88 -9.90 8.33
CA MET A 169 -12.96 -10.89 7.25
C MET A 169 -11.81 -10.80 6.25
N TYR A 170 -11.16 -9.65 6.13
CA TYR A 170 -10.05 -9.47 5.21
C TYR A 170 -8.90 -10.47 5.43
N TYR A 171 -8.66 -10.90 6.67
CA TYR A 171 -7.63 -11.90 6.95
C TYR A 171 -7.97 -13.26 6.30
N ILE A 172 -9.21 -13.73 6.44
CA ILE A 172 -9.57 -15.02 5.86
C ILE A 172 -9.68 -14.94 4.33
N GLU A 173 -10.04 -13.79 3.78
CA GLU A 173 -9.97 -13.55 2.33
C GLU A 173 -8.53 -13.58 1.81
N LEU A 174 -7.56 -13.02 2.55
CA LEU A 174 -6.14 -13.16 2.23
C LEU A 174 -5.70 -14.62 2.29
N CYS A 175 -6.10 -15.37 3.32
CA CYS A 175 -5.81 -16.79 3.42
C CYS A 175 -6.33 -17.55 2.19
N GLU A 176 -7.51 -17.21 1.66
CA GLU A 176 -8.06 -17.87 0.48
C GLU A 176 -7.19 -17.62 -0.76
N VAL A 177 -6.75 -16.38 -0.95
CA VAL A 177 -5.86 -15.99 -2.06
C VAL A 177 -4.53 -16.73 -1.98
N PHE A 178 -3.90 -16.75 -0.80
CA PHE A 178 -2.60 -17.37 -0.62
C PHE A 178 -2.67 -18.91 -0.58
N TYR A 179 -3.78 -19.49 -0.14
CA TYR A 179 -4.06 -20.91 -0.27
C TYR A 179 -4.12 -21.31 -1.75
N LYS A 180 -4.84 -20.57 -2.59
CA LYS A 180 -4.88 -20.83 -4.04
C LYS A 180 -3.49 -20.72 -4.66
N PHE A 181 -2.76 -19.64 -4.34
CA PHE A 181 -1.38 -19.46 -4.81
C PHE A 181 -0.48 -20.63 -4.41
N ARG A 182 -0.59 -21.10 -3.16
CA ARG A 182 0.16 -22.25 -2.64
C ARG A 182 -0.11 -23.51 -3.45
N ILE A 183 -1.38 -23.84 -3.68
CA ILE A 183 -1.78 -25.03 -4.44
C ILE A 183 -1.32 -24.94 -5.90
N GLU A 184 -1.51 -23.81 -6.56
CA GLU A 184 -1.10 -23.59 -7.95
C GLU A 184 0.42 -23.74 -8.15
N ASN A 185 1.21 -23.38 -7.14
CA ASN A 185 2.66 -23.44 -7.18
C ASN A 185 3.25 -24.68 -6.48
N ASN A 186 2.42 -25.61 -6.00
CA ASN A 186 2.81 -26.82 -5.26
C ASN A 186 3.72 -26.52 -4.05
N LEU A 187 3.37 -25.49 -3.29
CA LEU A 187 4.10 -25.12 -2.08
C LEU A 187 3.51 -25.83 -0.84
N THR A 188 4.36 -26.23 0.10
CA THR A 188 3.90 -26.59 1.46
C THR A 188 3.47 -25.33 2.23
N PRO A 189 2.77 -25.45 3.37
CA PRO A 189 2.44 -24.30 4.20
C PRO A 189 3.69 -23.52 4.69
N ASN A 190 4.78 -24.22 5.01
CA ASN A 190 6.03 -23.60 5.48
C ASN A 190 6.76 -22.90 4.34
N GLU A 191 6.73 -23.50 3.15
CA GLU A 191 7.23 -22.89 1.92
C GLU A 191 6.47 -21.61 1.56
N LEU A 192 5.14 -21.59 1.75
CA LEU A 192 4.35 -20.35 1.58
C LEU A 192 4.81 -19.26 2.57
N CYS A 193 5.03 -19.60 3.84
CA CYS A 193 5.51 -18.64 4.82
C CYS A 193 6.92 -18.13 4.49
N ALA A 194 7.84 -19.02 4.10
CA ALA A 194 9.17 -18.66 3.63
C ALA A 194 9.13 -17.79 2.37
N PHE A 195 8.19 -18.06 1.46
CA PHE A 195 7.92 -17.24 0.30
C PHE A 195 7.52 -15.81 0.70
N LEU A 196 6.52 -15.67 1.58
CA LEU A 196 5.98 -14.37 1.99
C LEU A 196 6.95 -13.53 2.81
N TYR A 197 7.73 -14.17 3.69
CA TYR A 197 8.48 -13.47 4.74
C TYR A 197 9.99 -13.38 4.53
N ASP A 198 10.55 -14.17 3.59
CA ASP A 198 11.98 -14.09 3.26
C ASP A 198 12.23 -13.96 1.76
N PHE A 199 11.77 -14.91 0.94
CA PHE A 199 12.09 -14.91 -0.49
C PHE A 199 11.51 -13.69 -1.22
N ALA A 200 10.20 -13.46 -1.13
CA ALA A 200 9.55 -12.38 -1.87
C ALA A 200 10.05 -10.99 -1.43
N PRO A 201 10.18 -10.67 -0.12
CA PRO A 201 10.78 -9.40 0.31
C PRO A 201 12.21 -9.17 -0.17
N ASN A 202 13.00 -10.23 -0.36
CA ASN A 202 14.36 -10.14 -0.88
C ASN A 202 14.41 -10.10 -2.42
N TYR A 203 13.37 -10.59 -3.09
CA TYR A 203 13.24 -10.55 -4.54
C TYR A 203 12.67 -9.22 -5.06
N VAL A 204 11.77 -8.59 -4.30
CA VAL A 204 11.17 -7.29 -4.63
C VAL A 204 12.28 -6.23 -4.68
N ASN A 205 12.29 -5.45 -5.76
CA ASN A 205 13.28 -4.42 -6.00
C ASN A 205 13.25 -3.34 -4.90
N LYS A 206 14.41 -3.11 -4.25
CA LYS A 206 14.61 -2.10 -3.19
C LYS A 206 15.22 -0.79 -3.69
N GLU A 207 15.32 -0.58 -5.00
CA GLU A 207 15.84 0.66 -5.56
C GLU A 207 15.13 1.89 -4.95
N LYS A 208 15.94 2.85 -4.48
CA LYS A 208 15.44 4.17 -4.07
C LYS A 208 14.86 4.83 -5.31
N THR A 209 13.53 5.00 -5.31
CA THR A 209 12.85 5.77 -6.34
C THR A 209 12.98 7.26 -6.06
N GLU A 210 13.00 8.09 -7.09
CA GLU A 210 13.13 9.54 -6.97
C GLU A 210 11.98 10.12 -6.13
N ILE A 211 12.27 11.11 -5.27
CA ILE A 211 11.23 11.83 -4.52
C ILE A 211 10.72 12.96 -5.40
N PHE A 212 9.44 12.90 -5.76
CA PHE A 212 8.83 13.91 -6.64
C PHE A 212 8.70 15.26 -5.95
N LYS A 213 8.54 16.31 -6.76
CA LYS A 213 8.10 17.61 -6.26
C LYS A 213 6.76 17.46 -5.53
N PRO A 214 6.60 18.07 -4.35
CA PRO A 214 5.40 17.91 -3.55
C PRO A 214 4.22 18.60 -4.24
N THR A 215 3.16 17.84 -4.48
CA THR A 215 1.92 18.38 -5.06
C THR A 215 0.88 18.74 -4.01
N GLN A 216 1.00 18.15 -2.82
CA GLN A 216 0.12 18.38 -1.70
C GLN A 216 0.93 18.49 -0.41
N ALA A 217 0.35 19.17 0.58
CA ALA A 217 0.83 19.17 1.95
C ALA A 217 -0.26 18.63 2.89
N TRP A 218 0.15 17.96 3.96
CA TRP A 218 -0.73 17.32 4.95
C TRP A 218 -0.27 17.62 6.37
N PHE A 219 -1.20 17.82 7.30
CA PHE A 219 -0.89 17.75 8.71
C PHE A 219 -0.83 16.29 9.16
N ILE A 220 0.20 15.98 9.94
CA ILE A 220 0.35 14.75 10.71
C ILE A 220 0.63 15.12 12.17
N GLY A 221 0.46 14.19 13.09
CA GLY A 221 0.78 14.43 14.49
C GLY A 221 0.82 13.17 15.35
N GLY A 222 1.42 13.36 16.50
CA GLY A 222 1.80 12.33 17.48
C GLY A 222 3.10 12.75 18.14
N LEU A 223 3.49 12.09 19.23
CA LEU A 223 4.77 12.36 19.88
C LEU A 223 5.86 11.56 19.17
N ILE A 224 6.99 12.18 18.84
CA ILE A 224 8.14 11.45 18.29
C ILE A 224 9.02 10.99 19.45
N SER A 225 9.12 9.67 19.65
CA SER A 225 10.00 9.08 20.68
C SER A 225 11.48 9.33 20.37
N GLU A 226 12.35 9.20 21.39
CA GLU A 226 13.80 9.39 21.20
C GLU A 226 14.39 8.36 20.25
N GLU A 227 13.94 7.11 20.32
CA GLU A 227 14.36 6.04 19.42
C GLU A 227 13.96 6.33 17.98
N GLU A 228 12.70 6.77 17.76
CA GLU A 228 12.24 7.12 16.43
C GLU A 228 13.07 8.28 15.85
N ARG A 229 13.46 9.29 16.64
CA ARG A 229 14.27 10.43 16.14
C ARG A 229 15.54 10.00 15.42
N LEU A 230 16.12 8.85 15.76
CA LEU A 230 17.33 8.29 15.14
C LEU A 230 17.06 7.55 13.81
N GLU A 231 15.82 7.17 13.53
CA GLU A 231 15.45 6.42 12.31
C GLU A 231 15.43 7.36 11.08
N GLU A 232 16.12 6.99 9.99
CA GLU A 232 16.12 7.77 8.72
C GLU A 232 14.71 7.83 8.10
N VAL A 233 13.97 6.72 8.19
CA VAL A 233 12.62 6.55 7.69
C VAL A 233 11.77 5.92 8.78
N LYS A 234 10.58 6.50 9.03
CA LYS A 234 9.66 6.09 10.10
C LYS A 234 8.29 5.74 9.54
N PHE A 235 7.56 4.86 10.20
CA PHE A 235 6.15 4.60 9.94
C PHE A 235 5.28 5.65 10.64
N TRP A 236 4.31 6.25 9.95
CA TRP A 236 3.39 7.22 10.58
C TRP A 236 1.96 7.12 10.06
N GLN A 237 0.99 7.51 10.88
CA GLN A 237 -0.38 7.68 10.42
C GLN A 237 -0.45 8.79 9.36
N ALA A 238 -1.05 8.50 8.21
CA ALA A 238 -1.15 9.44 7.10
C ALA A 238 -2.52 9.36 6.41
N ASN A 239 -2.80 10.31 5.53
CA ASN A 239 -3.98 10.24 4.68
C ASN A 239 -3.75 9.16 3.59
N PRO A 240 -4.74 8.32 3.25
CA PRO A 240 -4.66 7.43 2.08
C PRO A 240 -4.29 8.14 0.77
N GLU A 241 -4.62 9.42 0.66
CA GLU A 241 -4.35 10.27 -0.51
C GLU A 241 -2.97 10.94 -0.49
N THR A 242 -2.17 10.73 0.57
CA THR A 242 -0.79 11.17 0.58
C THR A 242 -0.05 10.53 -0.59
N LYS A 243 0.68 11.33 -1.36
CA LYS A 243 1.52 10.87 -2.46
C LYS A 243 2.98 10.94 -2.05
N LYS A 244 3.79 10.05 -2.61
CA LYS A 244 5.23 10.07 -2.43
C LYS A 244 5.77 11.45 -2.81
N GLY A 245 6.57 12.01 -1.91
CA GLY A 245 7.13 13.34 -2.02
C GLY A 245 6.25 14.46 -1.48
N ASP A 246 4.99 14.24 -1.08
CA ASP A 246 4.18 15.27 -0.42
C ASP A 246 4.85 15.78 0.86
N ILE A 247 4.48 17.01 1.25
CA ILE A 247 4.95 17.66 2.47
C ILE A 247 4.10 17.21 3.64
N LEU A 248 4.73 16.87 4.75
CA LEU A 248 4.04 16.47 5.97
C LEU A 248 4.45 17.42 7.12
N VAL A 249 3.51 18.26 7.54
CA VAL A 249 3.70 19.21 8.64
C VAL A 249 3.34 18.51 9.95
N HIS A 250 4.34 18.28 10.79
CA HIS A 250 4.20 17.45 11.99
C HIS A 250 3.90 18.31 13.21
N TYR A 251 2.72 18.10 13.79
CA TYR A 251 2.33 18.62 15.09
C TYR A 251 2.58 17.59 16.19
N GLU A 252 3.55 17.86 17.07
CA GLU A 252 3.77 17.04 18.26
C GLU A 252 2.72 17.39 19.32
N THR A 253 2.00 16.37 19.78
CA THR A 253 0.94 16.51 20.79
C THR A 253 1.51 16.87 22.17
N SER A 254 0.64 16.96 23.18
CA SER A 254 1.07 17.17 24.58
C SER A 254 2.19 16.18 24.96
N PRO A 255 3.26 16.63 25.64
CA PRO A 255 3.43 17.95 26.27
C PRO A 255 3.97 19.06 25.36
N ILE A 256 4.43 18.75 24.14
CA ILE A 256 5.11 19.73 23.26
C ILE A 256 4.10 20.73 22.67
N SER A 257 2.97 20.25 22.16
CA SER A 257 1.87 21.07 21.61
C SER A 257 2.32 22.12 20.58
N ALA A 258 3.13 21.69 19.61
CA ALA A 258 3.70 22.57 18.59
C ALA A 258 3.94 21.84 17.27
N ILE A 259 3.95 22.59 16.17
CA ILE A 259 4.54 22.10 14.92
C ILE A 259 6.07 22.17 15.09
N THR A 260 6.73 21.03 14.94
CA THR A 260 8.17 20.89 15.22
C THR A 260 8.99 20.49 13.99
N HIS A 261 8.37 19.84 13.00
CA HIS A 261 9.08 19.31 11.84
C HIS A 261 8.29 19.43 10.55
N ILE A 262 9.02 19.50 9.44
CA ILE A 262 8.53 19.31 8.08
C ILE A 262 9.17 18.04 7.52
N TRP A 263 8.37 17.02 7.23
CA TRP A 263 8.83 15.76 6.64
C TRP A 263 8.43 15.63 5.17
N ARG A 264 9.03 14.66 4.48
CA ARG A 264 8.62 14.19 3.15
C ARG A 264 8.04 12.79 3.24
N ALA A 265 6.93 12.58 2.56
CA ALA A 265 6.37 11.24 2.36
C ALA A 265 7.34 10.41 1.49
N GLN A 266 7.78 9.28 2.00
CA GLN A 266 8.69 8.34 1.33
C GLN A 266 7.93 7.30 0.50
N THR A 267 6.66 7.09 0.82
CA THR A 267 5.72 6.26 0.06
C THR A 267 4.39 6.96 -0.12
N ASP A 268 3.58 6.48 -1.06
CA ASP A 268 2.16 6.82 -1.08
C ASP A 268 1.48 6.37 0.23
N GLY A 269 0.34 6.97 0.54
CA GLY A 269 -0.54 6.54 1.62
C GLY A 269 -1.11 5.17 1.32
N VAL A 270 -1.03 4.27 2.29
CA VAL A 270 -1.52 2.89 2.16
C VAL A 270 -2.57 2.63 3.23
N VAL A 271 -3.69 2.06 2.80
CA VAL A 271 -4.70 1.52 3.69
C VAL A 271 -4.23 0.18 4.24
N ASP A 272 -4.30 0.01 5.55
CA ASP A 272 -4.10 -1.24 6.25
C ASP A 272 -5.39 -1.57 7.04
N PRO A 273 -6.16 -2.60 6.61
CA PRO A 273 -7.42 -2.97 7.26
C PRO A 273 -7.28 -3.31 8.75
N PHE A 274 -6.10 -3.74 9.18
CA PHE A 274 -5.85 -4.17 10.56
C PHE A 274 -5.25 -3.06 11.42
N PHE A 275 -4.74 -1.99 10.80
CA PHE A 275 -4.26 -0.84 11.53
C PHE A 275 -5.42 -0.06 12.15
N TYR A 276 -5.31 0.27 13.45
CA TYR A 276 -6.31 1.06 14.16
C TYR A 276 -6.67 2.37 13.45
N TYR A 277 -5.66 3.12 12.98
CA TYR A 277 -5.87 4.37 12.27
C TYR A 277 -6.22 4.22 10.79
N TYR A 278 -6.24 2.98 10.28
CA TYR A 278 -6.64 2.53 8.95
C TYR A 278 -5.72 2.89 7.78
N ALA A 279 -4.90 3.94 7.90
CA ALA A 279 -3.95 4.30 6.84
C ALA A 279 -2.66 4.90 7.39
N ASN A 280 -1.58 4.68 6.65
CA ASN A 280 -0.23 5.07 7.01
C ASN A 280 0.61 5.43 5.78
N SER A 281 1.77 6.02 6.03
CA SER A 281 2.83 6.20 5.04
C SER A 281 4.17 6.16 5.78
N TYR A 282 5.24 5.90 5.03
CA TYR A 282 6.60 6.09 5.54
C TYR A 282 7.02 7.55 5.36
N ILE A 283 7.65 8.12 6.38
CA ILE A 283 8.09 9.52 6.40
C ILE A 283 9.61 9.58 6.60
N GLY A 284 10.27 10.57 6.00
CA GLY A 284 11.71 10.73 6.05
C GLY A 284 12.13 12.14 5.62
N ASP A 285 13.43 12.40 5.55
CA ASP A 285 14.01 13.70 5.17
C ASP A 285 13.44 14.87 6.00
N GLY A 286 13.30 14.65 7.31
CA GLY A 286 12.74 15.64 8.23
C GLY A 286 13.65 16.82 8.44
N ILE A 287 13.06 18.01 8.37
CA ILE A 287 13.71 19.26 8.75
C ILE A 287 13.04 19.73 10.02
N GLU A 288 13.81 19.77 11.11
CA GLU A 288 13.38 20.43 12.34
C GLU A 288 13.26 21.94 12.09
N ILE A 289 12.17 22.53 12.59
CA ILE A 289 11.90 23.95 12.49
C ILE A 289 11.77 24.56 13.89
N PRO A 290 11.94 25.88 14.06
CA PRO A 290 11.57 26.53 15.30
C PRO A 290 10.10 26.22 15.62
N TYR A 291 9.85 25.84 16.87
CA TYR A 291 8.54 25.36 17.27
C TYR A 291 7.49 26.44 17.03
N ILE A 292 6.43 26.09 16.30
CA ILE A 292 5.24 26.92 16.14
C ILE A 292 4.17 26.36 17.06
N THR A 293 4.03 26.96 18.24
CA THR A 293 3.16 26.44 19.30
C THR A 293 1.69 26.61 18.96
N LEU A 294 0.82 25.78 19.53
CA LEU A 294 -0.63 25.94 19.41
C LEU A 294 -1.08 27.34 19.84
N LYS A 295 -0.49 27.91 20.89
CA LYS A 295 -0.81 29.26 21.38
C LYS A 295 -0.49 30.35 20.36
N GLU A 296 0.61 30.20 19.64
CA GLU A 296 0.99 31.12 18.57
C GLU A 296 0.00 31.03 17.40
N LEU A 297 -0.41 29.82 17.02
CA LEU A 297 -1.42 29.60 15.97
C LEU A 297 -2.81 30.12 16.39
N GLU A 298 -3.19 29.99 17.65
CA GLU A 298 -4.44 30.55 18.21
C GLU A 298 -4.42 32.09 18.26
N SER A 299 -3.24 32.69 18.36
CA SER A 299 -3.05 34.15 18.41
C SER A 299 -2.87 34.77 17.01
N ASP A 300 -2.60 33.94 16.01
CA ASP A 300 -2.42 34.36 14.62
C ASP A 300 -3.76 34.69 13.95
N GLU A 301 -3.86 35.86 13.31
CA GLU A 301 -5.12 36.34 12.71
C GLU A 301 -5.69 35.40 11.62
N TYR A 302 -4.82 34.68 10.93
CA TYR A 302 -5.21 33.72 9.90
C TYR A 302 -5.52 32.35 10.52
N PHE A 303 -4.57 31.76 11.26
CA PHE A 303 -4.71 30.40 11.81
C PHE A 303 -5.73 30.27 12.94
N SER A 304 -6.00 31.33 13.70
CA SER A 304 -7.05 31.32 14.75
C SER A 304 -8.44 30.95 14.20
N LYS A 305 -8.69 31.23 12.92
CA LYS A 305 -9.94 30.91 12.20
C LYS A 305 -9.92 29.50 11.60
N HIS A 306 -8.75 28.87 11.47
CA HIS A 306 -8.60 27.57 10.83
C HIS A 306 -9.26 26.45 11.65
N PRO A 307 -10.11 25.58 11.05
CA PRO A 307 -10.90 24.59 11.80
C PRO A 307 -10.06 23.64 12.65
N LEU A 308 -8.90 23.20 12.16
CA LEU A 308 -8.02 22.30 12.89
C LEU A 308 -7.41 22.96 14.15
N ILE A 309 -7.13 24.26 14.09
CA ILE A 309 -6.56 25.03 15.22
C ILE A 309 -7.64 25.27 16.27
N ARG A 310 -8.88 25.60 15.85
CA ARG A 310 -10.03 25.70 16.76
C ARG A 310 -10.33 24.39 17.48
N LYS A 311 -10.01 23.25 16.87
CA LYS A 311 -10.08 21.91 17.47
C LYS A 311 -8.83 21.53 18.25
N LYS A 312 -7.85 22.42 18.40
CA LYS A 312 -6.59 22.17 19.09
C LYS A 312 -5.86 20.93 18.57
N PHE A 313 -5.85 20.78 17.24
CA PHE A 313 -5.28 19.63 16.54
C PHE A 313 -5.92 18.26 16.88
N GLN A 314 -7.11 18.21 17.49
CA GLN A 314 -7.84 16.95 17.64
C GLN A 314 -8.16 16.34 16.28
N GLY A 315 -7.67 15.11 16.05
CA GLY A 315 -7.80 14.43 14.77
C GLY A 315 -6.93 15.01 13.66
N VAL A 316 -5.76 15.56 14.00
CA VAL A 316 -4.80 16.20 13.07
C VAL A 316 -4.39 15.33 11.89
N ASN A 317 -4.22 14.02 12.10
CA ASN A 317 -3.67 13.14 11.10
C ASN A 317 -4.53 13.09 9.83
N GLY A 318 -3.91 13.50 8.72
CA GLY A 318 -4.48 13.43 7.38
C GLY A 318 -5.29 14.65 6.94
N TRP A 319 -5.22 15.77 7.66
CA TRP A 319 -5.80 17.04 7.18
C TRP A 319 -4.97 17.62 6.03
N ALA A 320 -5.62 17.94 4.91
CA ALA A 320 -4.96 18.64 3.82
C ALA A 320 -4.59 20.07 4.22
N ILE A 321 -3.45 20.55 3.73
CA ILE A 321 -2.95 21.91 3.90
C ILE A 321 -3.07 22.62 2.56
N SER A 322 -3.73 23.78 2.54
CA SER A 322 -3.83 24.60 1.33
C SER A 322 -2.51 25.34 1.05
N ASN A 323 -2.35 25.87 -0.17
CA ASN A 323 -1.23 26.77 -0.49
C ASN A 323 -1.16 27.98 0.44
N ASP A 324 -2.32 28.52 0.83
CA ASP A 324 -2.39 29.68 1.74
C ASP A 324 -1.97 29.31 3.16
N ASP A 325 -2.43 28.16 3.67
CA ASP A 325 -2.02 27.63 4.97
C ASP A 325 -0.51 27.43 5.02
N TYR A 326 0.05 26.76 4.02
CA TYR A 326 1.49 26.50 3.96
C TYR A 326 2.29 27.80 3.84
N SER A 327 1.84 28.73 2.99
CA SER A 327 2.48 30.05 2.85
C SER A 327 2.43 30.86 4.13
N ARG A 328 1.32 30.81 4.90
CA ARG A 328 1.25 31.48 6.22
C ARG A 328 2.19 30.82 7.22
N LEU A 329 2.25 29.49 7.25
CA LEU A 329 3.17 28.75 8.11
C LEU A 329 4.63 29.12 7.83
N LEU A 330 5.04 29.18 6.56
CA LEU A 330 6.39 29.61 6.17
C LEU A 330 6.70 31.05 6.64
N LYS A 331 5.72 31.96 6.63
CA LYS A 331 5.89 33.32 7.18
C LYS A 331 6.13 33.30 8.69
N LEU A 332 5.39 32.47 9.43
CA LEU A 332 5.59 32.31 10.88
C LEU A 332 6.98 31.75 11.18
N ILE A 333 7.40 30.70 10.48
CA ILE A 333 8.74 30.11 10.61
C ILE A 333 9.83 31.15 10.31
N ARG A 334 9.69 31.91 9.22
CA ARG A 334 10.65 32.96 8.84
C ARG A 334 10.74 34.07 9.88
N SER A 335 9.63 34.43 10.52
CA SER A 335 9.60 35.47 11.57
C SER A 335 10.45 35.09 12.80
N LYS A 336 10.71 33.79 13.00
CA LYS A 336 11.62 33.27 14.03
C LYS A 336 13.08 33.19 13.58
N GLY A 337 13.44 33.78 12.44
CA GLY A 337 14.81 33.82 11.93
C GLY A 337 15.28 32.55 11.21
N PHE A 338 14.37 31.63 10.89
CA PHE A 338 14.71 30.41 10.14
C PHE A 338 14.67 30.64 8.64
N ASP A 339 15.68 30.12 7.93
CA ASP A 339 15.72 30.16 6.47
C ASP A 339 14.70 29.20 5.89
N THR A 340 13.62 29.72 5.30
CA THR A 340 12.58 28.88 4.70
C THR A 340 12.89 28.42 3.28
N ALA A 341 14.02 28.84 2.69
CA ALA A 341 14.43 28.39 1.35
C ALA A 341 14.85 26.92 1.32
N ILE A 342 15.27 26.35 2.46
CA ILE A 342 15.60 24.92 2.57
C ILE A 342 14.37 24.02 2.69
N LEU A 343 13.18 24.59 2.95
CA LEU A 343 11.95 23.84 3.09
C LEU A 343 11.34 23.51 1.72
N PRO A 344 10.66 22.34 1.59
CA PRO A 344 10.05 21.94 0.32
C PRO A 344 8.99 22.95 -0.13
N THR A 345 8.97 23.29 -1.42
CA THR A 345 7.99 24.21 -1.98
C THR A 345 6.82 23.46 -2.59
N LEU A 346 5.60 23.74 -2.13
CA LEU A 346 4.38 23.16 -2.67
C LEU A 346 4.16 23.64 -4.11
N GLN A 347 4.08 22.71 -5.06
CA GLN A 347 3.85 23.00 -6.47
C GLN A 347 2.65 22.19 -6.97
N ALA A 348 1.48 22.80 -6.94
CA ALA A 348 0.29 22.20 -7.53
C ALA A 348 0.48 22.06 -9.06
N PRO A 349 0.20 20.89 -9.63
CA PRO A 349 0.29 20.71 -11.07
C PRO A 349 -0.83 21.50 -11.76
N GLU A 350 -0.49 22.17 -12.85
CA GLU A 350 -1.43 22.88 -13.71
C GLU A 350 -1.49 22.22 -15.09
N PRO A 351 -2.64 22.22 -15.78
CA PRO A 351 -2.69 21.82 -17.18
C PRO A 351 -1.88 22.79 -18.05
N PRO A 352 -1.51 22.40 -19.29
CA PRO A 352 -0.89 23.31 -20.23
C PRO A 352 -1.69 24.56 -20.50
N GLN A 353 -1.02 25.71 -20.48
CA GLN A 353 -1.65 27.00 -20.72
C GLN A 353 -2.15 27.10 -22.18
N GLY A 354 -3.36 27.62 -22.36
CA GLY A 354 -3.95 27.82 -23.68
C GLY A 354 -4.57 26.56 -24.31
N ILE A 355 -4.67 25.45 -23.57
CA ILE A 355 -5.36 24.24 -24.02
C ILE A 355 -6.65 24.07 -23.20
N GLU A 356 -7.80 24.09 -23.87
CA GLU A 356 -9.08 23.76 -23.25
C GLU A 356 -9.31 22.24 -23.27
N LEU A 357 -9.61 21.67 -22.09
CA LEU A 357 -9.84 20.25 -21.90
C LEU A 357 -11.16 20.06 -21.16
N HIS A 358 -12.11 19.36 -21.77
CA HIS A 358 -13.44 19.11 -21.22
C HIS A 358 -13.68 17.64 -20.90
N ASN A 359 -13.01 16.74 -21.61
CA ASN A 359 -13.21 15.30 -21.49
C ASN A 359 -11.92 14.51 -21.76
N GLU A 360 -12.00 13.19 -21.65
CA GLU A 360 -10.89 12.26 -21.86
C GLU A 360 -10.34 12.31 -23.28
N ARG A 361 -11.19 12.48 -24.30
CA ARG A 361 -10.76 12.59 -25.69
C ARG A 361 -9.95 13.86 -25.95
N ASP A 362 -10.22 14.95 -25.23
CA ASP A 362 -9.40 16.16 -25.34
C ASP A 362 -7.98 15.94 -24.80
N VAL A 363 -7.84 15.17 -23.69
CA VAL A 363 -6.52 14.76 -23.16
C VAL A 363 -5.79 13.90 -24.19
N GLU A 364 -6.49 12.93 -24.78
CA GLU A 364 -5.94 12.09 -25.84
C GLU A 364 -5.42 12.91 -27.03
N VAL A 365 -6.25 13.77 -27.60
CA VAL A 365 -5.92 14.47 -28.85
C VAL A 365 -4.95 15.62 -28.62
N ASN A 366 -5.27 16.51 -27.67
CA ASN A 366 -4.57 17.78 -27.52
C ASN A 366 -3.27 17.66 -26.71
N LEU A 367 -3.08 16.57 -25.96
CA LEU A 367 -1.87 16.32 -25.18
C LEU A 367 -1.12 15.08 -25.69
N LEU A 368 -1.74 13.90 -25.58
CA LEU A 368 -1.03 12.65 -25.87
C LEU A 368 -0.66 12.51 -27.35
N GLU A 369 -1.65 12.54 -28.26
CA GLU A 369 -1.45 12.45 -29.71
C GLU A 369 -0.61 13.64 -30.21
N TYR A 370 -0.80 14.85 -29.66
CA TYR A 370 0.05 16.00 -29.95
C TYR A 370 1.53 15.67 -29.74
N TYR A 371 1.91 15.19 -28.56
CA TYR A 371 3.32 14.86 -28.27
C TYR A 371 3.83 13.62 -29.02
N LEU A 372 2.97 12.63 -29.30
CA LEU A 372 3.32 11.50 -30.17
C LEU A 372 3.66 11.98 -31.59
N ASN A 373 2.85 12.87 -32.15
CA ASN A 373 3.11 13.46 -33.47
C ASN A 373 4.39 14.31 -33.47
N GLN A 374 4.68 15.06 -32.41
CA GLN A 374 5.92 15.85 -32.30
C GLN A 374 7.19 14.97 -32.35
N ILE A 375 7.14 13.73 -31.83
CA ILE A 375 8.26 12.79 -31.91
C ILE A 375 8.29 11.96 -33.21
N GLY A 376 7.35 12.23 -34.13
CA GLY A 376 7.24 11.58 -35.44
C GLY A 376 6.47 10.25 -35.42
N TYR A 377 5.64 9.98 -34.42
CA TYR A 377 4.81 8.79 -34.33
C TYR A 377 3.42 9.04 -34.90
N PHE A 378 2.92 8.07 -35.68
CA PHE A 378 1.63 8.17 -36.33
C PHE A 378 0.75 6.94 -36.04
N GLU A 379 -0.56 7.16 -35.99
CA GLU A 379 -1.53 6.08 -35.81
C GLU A 379 -1.48 5.08 -36.98
N ASN A 380 -1.68 3.80 -36.68
CA ASN A 380 -1.57 2.65 -37.60
C ASN A 380 -0.16 2.41 -38.16
N LYS A 381 0.85 3.08 -37.61
CA LYS A 381 2.26 2.89 -37.95
C LYS A 381 3.10 2.63 -36.71
N ASP A 382 3.12 3.59 -35.79
CA ASP A 382 3.95 3.55 -34.57
C ASP A 382 3.11 3.23 -33.34
N PHE A 383 1.83 3.62 -33.36
CA PHE A 383 0.84 3.28 -32.36
C PHE A 383 -0.51 2.95 -32.99
N ILE A 384 -1.37 2.27 -32.23
CA ILE A 384 -2.77 2.04 -32.60
C ILE A 384 -3.67 2.30 -31.39
N ARG A 385 -4.82 2.90 -31.64
CA ARG A 385 -5.87 3.04 -30.64
C ARG A 385 -6.64 1.74 -30.51
N GLN A 386 -7.03 1.38 -29.28
CA GLN A 386 -7.93 0.25 -29.03
C GLN A 386 -7.47 -1.04 -29.74
N LEU A 387 -6.24 -1.49 -29.45
CA LEU A 387 -5.71 -2.75 -29.98
C LEU A 387 -6.58 -3.94 -29.48
N PRO A 388 -7.26 -4.70 -30.35
CA PRO A 388 -8.05 -5.84 -29.92
C PRO A 388 -7.16 -6.97 -29.35
N ILE A 389 -7.30 -7.26 -28.06
CA ILE A 389 -6.65 -8.39 -27.39
C ILE A 389 -7.69 -9.49 -27.16
N LYS A 390 -7.38 -10.73 -27.52
CA LYS A 390 -8.20 -11.88 -27.11
C LYS A 390 -7.90 -12.30 -25.68
N ALA A 391 -8.87 -12.13 -24.79
CA ALA A 391 -8.78 -12.64 -23.42
C ALA A 391 -9.73 -13.85 -23.26
N GLY A 392 -9.24 -15.06 -23.51
CA GLY A 392 -10.03 -16.28 -23.37
C GLY A 392 -11.14 -16.46 -24.43
N ARG A 393 -12.19 -17.24 -24.09
CA ARG A 393 -13.27 -17.55 -25.04
C ARG A 393 -14.23 -16.36 -25.20
N GLY A 394 -14.06 -15.61 -26.28
CA GLY A 394 -15.04 -14.63 -26.78
C GLY A 394 -14.87 -13.20 -26.28
N ASN A 395 -14.07 -12.95 -25.25
CA ASN A 395 -13.85 -11.59 -24.76
C ASN A 395 -12.72 -10.90 -25.54
N ARG A 396 -12.99 -9.68 -25.98
CA ARG A 396 -11.99 -8.75 -26.50
C ARG A 396 -11.81 -7.63 -25.51
N ILE A 397 -10.56 -7.28 -25.24
CA ILE A 397 -10.21 -6.14 -24.42
C ILE A 397 -9.36 -5.18 -25.25
N TYR A 398 -9.43 -3.89 -24.93
CA TYR A 398 -8.87 -2.82 -25.72
C TYR A 398 -8.16 -1.83 -24.78
N PRO A 399 -6.82 -1.78 -24.79
CA PRO A 399 -6.10 -0.65 -24.17
C PRO A 399 -6.35 0.60 -25.01
N ASP A 400 -6.34 1.78 -24.40
CA ASP A 400 -6.60 3.02 -25.15
C ASP A 400 -5.58 3.22 -26.27
N TYR A 401 -4.28 3.06 -25.97
CA TYR A 401 -3.19 3.11 -26.94
C TYR A 401 -2.19 1.98 -26.73
N ALA A 402 -1.75 1.39 -27.84
CA ALA A 402 -0.65 0.43 -27.90
C ALA A 402 0.43 0.93 -28.86
N LEU A 403 1.64 1.13 -28.36
CA LEU A 403 2.81 1.58 -29.13
C LEU A 403 3.74 0.40 -29.42
N HIS A 404 4.45 0.48 -30.55
CA HIS A 404 5.35 -0.58 -31.04
C HIS A 404 4.64 -1.92 -31.08
N TYR A 405 3.43 -1.91 -31.64
CA TYR A 405 2.53 -3.04 -31.58
C TYR A 405 2.74 -4.01 -32.75
N ASP A 406 2.39 -5.26 -32.51
CA ASP A 406 2.12 -6.27 -33.54
C ASP A 406 0.65 -6.68 -33.38
N ASN A 407 -0.15 -6.52 -34.43
CA ASN A 407 -1.57 -6.88 -34.43
C ASN A 407 -1.83 -8.20 -35.18
N LYS A 408 -0.79 -9.01 -35.40
CA LYS A 408 -0.93 -10.37 -35.94
C LYS A 408 -1.82 -11.19 -35.01
N ARG A 409 -2.94 -11.63 -35.57
CA ARG A 409 -3.97 -12.38 -34.84
C ARG A 409 -3.38 -13.60 -34.10
N GLY A 410 -3.57 -13.64 -32.78
CA GLY A 410 -3.06 -14.69 -31.89
C GLY A 410 -1.61 -14.52 -31.43
N TYR A 411 -0.93 -13.47 -31.87
CA TYR A 411 0.43 -13.10 -31.49
C TYR A 411 0.50 -11.60 -31.19
N GLU A 412 -0.61 -11.02 -30.72
CA GLU A 412 -0.69 -9.60 -30.45
C GLU A 412 0.34 -9.20 -29.38
N LYS A 413 1.11 -8.15 -29.64
CA LYS A 413 2.13 -7.61 -28.72
C LYS A 413 2.13 -6.10 -28.75
N ALA A 414 2.60 -5.48 -27.68
CA ALA A 414 2.87 -4.05 -27.64
C ALA A 414 3.94 -3.76 -26.59
N LYS A 415 4.94 -2.93 -26.90
CA LYS A 415 5.99 -2.61 -25.91
C LYS A 415 5.50 -1.65 -24.84
N ILE A 416 4.64 -0.69 -25.20
CA ILE A 416 4.14 0.35 -24.30
C ILE A 416 2.63 0.38 -24.41
N LEU A 417 1.95 0.35 -23.27
CA LEU A 417 0.52 0.64 -23.17
C LEU A 417 0.30 1.98 -22.50
N ILE A 418 -0.64 2.74 -23.04
CA ILE A 418 -1.08 4.01 -22.45
C ILE A 418 -2.57 3.91 -22.18
N GLU A 419 -2.95 4.18 -20.94
CA GLU A 419 -4.34 4.33 -20.50
C GLU A 419 -4.59 5.81 -20.24
N ALA A 420 -5.54 6.40 -20.97
CA ALA A 420 -5.89 7.80 -20.86
C ALA A 420 -7.10 7.98 -19.93
N LYS A 421 -7.06 9.01 -19.10
CA LYS A 421 -8.17 9.43 -18.25
C LYS A 421 -8.28 10.95 -18.31
N TYR A 422 -9.49 11.50 -18.12
CA TYR A 422 -9.61 12.96 -18.03
C TYR A 422 -8.81 13.53 -16.84
N HIS A 423 -8.95 12.93 -15.65
CA HIS A 423 -8.26 13.36 -14.44
C HIS A 423 -8.23 12.20 -13.43
N LEU A 424 -7.02 11.80 -13.01
CA LEU A 424 -6.79 10.83 -11.94
C LEU A 424 -6.72 11.54 -10.58
N LYS A 425 -7.87 11.70 -9.92
CA LYS A 425 -8.04 12.62 -8.78
C LYS A 425 -7.38 12.13 -7.50
N ASN A 426 -7.41 10.83 -7.27
CA ASN A 426 -7.06 10.20 -6.00
C ASN A 426 -6.24 8.92 -6.24
N ASN A 427 -5.57 8.44 -5.19
CA ASN A 427 -4.72 7.26 -5.25
C ASN A 427 -5.51 6.00 -5.63
N LYS A 428 -6.79 5.93 -5.27
CA LYS A 428 -7.67 4.84 -5.68
C LYS A 428 -7.90 4.81 -7.19
N GLU A 429 -8.22 5.94 -7.82
CA GLU A 429 -8.38 6.04 -9.28
C GLU A 429 -7.09 5.68 -10.02
N ILE A 430 -5.93 6.10 -9.49
CA ILE A 430 -4.61 5.72 -10.03
C ILE A 430 -4.42 4.19 -9.92
N GLU A 431 -4.72 3.60 -8.76
CA GLU A 431 -4.59 2.16 -8.54
C GLU A 431 -5.52 1.35 -9.46
N ASP A 432 -6.77 1.77 -9.62
CA ASP A 432 -7.75 1.10 -10.48
C ASP A 432 -7.30 1.18 -11.96
N ALA A 433 -6.83 2.34 -12.43
CA ALA A 433 -6.28 2.51 -13.77
C ALA A 433 -4.99 1.69 -13.99
N PHE A 434 -4.09 1.65 -12.98
CA PHE A 434 -2.89 0.82 -13.02
C PHE A 434 -3.24 -0.67 -13.13
N LYS A 435 -4.18 -1.17 -12.32
CA LYS A 435 -4.62 -2.58 -12.37
C LYS A 435 -5.18 -2.95 -13.73
N GLN A 436 -6.01 -2.08 -14.30
CA GLN A 436 -6.57 -2.25 -15.63
C GLN A 436 -5.45 -2.33 -16.69
N ALA A 437 -4.58 -1.32 -16.75
CA ALA A 437 -3.49 -1.28 -17.71
C ALA A 437 -2.50 -2.45 -17.54
N ARG A 438 -2.20 -2.84 -16.29
CA ARG A 438 -1.32 -3.98 -15.98
C ARG A 438 -1.87 -5.31 -16.45
N SER A 439 -3.19 -5.52 -16.34
CA SER A 439 -3.84 -6.71 -16.88
C SER A 439 -3.55 -6.87 -18.38
N TYR A 440 -3.66 -5.77 -19.13
CA TYR A 440 -3.42 -5.76 -20.58
C TYR A 440 -1.93 -5.86 -20.90
N ALA A 441 -1.09 -5.16 -20.15
CA ALA A 441 0.35 -5.15 -20.33
C ALA A 441 0.97 -6.53 -20.13
N ASN A 442 0.43 -7.33 -19.20
CA ASN A 442 0.86 -8.70 -19.00
C ASN A 442 0.52 -9.59 -20.21
N LEU A 443 -0.66 -9.42 -20.82
CA LEU A 443 -1.08 -10.19 -22.00
C LEU A 443 -0.27 -9.83 -23.25
N LEU A 444 0.10 -8.56 -23.40
CA LEU A 444 0.82 -8.04 -24.57
C LEU A 444 2.36 -8.05 -24.42
N GLU A 445 2.86 -8.67 -23.34
CA GLU A 445 4.28 -8.72 -23.01
C GLU A 445 4.95 -7.34 -22.90
N SER A 446 4.18 -6.32 -22.50
CA SER A 446 4.65 -4.94 -22.48
C SER A 446 5.74 -4.70 -21.45
N GLU A 447 6.60 -3.73 -21.75
CA GLU A 447 7.72 -3.29 -20.93
C GLU A 447 7.38 -2.04 -20.12
N LYS A 448 6.37 -1.28 -20.55
CA LYS A 448 5.96 -0.02 -19.93
C LYS A 448 4.45 0.12 -19.88
N ILE A 449 3.95 0.67 -18.77
CA ILE A 449 2.59 1.17 -18.61
C ILE A 449 2.69 2.67 -18.40
N ILE A 450 1.85 3.44 -19.09
CA ILE A 450 1.74 4.88 -18.90
C ILE A 450 0.29 5.20 -18.60
N LEU A 451 0.02 5.80 -17.45
CA LEU A 451 -1.27 6.42 -17.16
C LEU A 451 -1.17 7.89 -17.55
N CYS A 452 -2.15 8.38 -18.30
CA CYS A 452 -2.14 9.71 -18.87
C CYS A 452 -3.37 10.48 -18.40
N ASP A 453 -3.19 11.69 -17.88
CA ASP A 453 -4.30 12.59 -17.55
C ASP A 453 -4.04 14.05 -17.95
N LYS A 454 -4.96 14.96 -17.63
CA LYS A 454 -4.83 16.38 -17.98
C LYS A 454 -3.62 17.10 -17.38
N PHE A 455 -2.95 16.54 -16.38
CA PHE A 455 -1.78 17.15 -15.74
C PHE A 455 -0.47 16.53 -16.20
N GLY A 456 -0.47 15.23 -16.50
CA GLY A 456 0.75 14.58 -16.95
C GLY A 456 0.63 13.07 -17.11
N LEU A 457 1.78 12.43 -16.93
CA LEU A 457 2.01 11.02 -17.16
C LEU A 457 2.55 10.36 -15.88
N ILE A 458 2.04 9.19 -15.55
CA ILE A 458 2.58 8.29 -14.54
C ILE A 458 3.11 7.05 -15.28
N ILE A 459 4.42 6.83 -15.19
CA ILE A 459 5.16 5.90 -16.03
C ILE A 459 5.69 4.77 -15.16
N TYR A 460 5.22 3.55 -15.42
CA TYR A 460 5.66 2.34 -14.74
C TYR A 460 6.56 1.53 -15.68
N LEU A 461 7.79 1.28 -15.24
CA LEU A 461 8.75 0.46 -15.97
C LEU A 461 8.74 -0.97 -15.43
N LYS A 462 8.70 -1.96 -16.32
CA LYS A 462 8.77 -3.36 -15.94
C LYS A 462 10.21 -3.75 -15.61
N LYS A 463 10.50 -3.97 -14.32
CA LYS A 463 11.76 -4.57 -13.86
C LYS A 463 11.47 -5.96 -13.31
N GLY A 464 11.32 -6.92 -14.22
CA GLY A 464 10.76 -8.25 -13.94
C GLY A 464 9.23 -8.25 -13.83
N SER A 465 8.67 -7.30 -13.07
CA SER A 465 7.23 -7.04 -12.91
C SER A 465 6.94 -5.54 -12.88
N PHE A 466 5.67 -5.18 -13.05
CA PHE A 466 5.18 -3.83 -12.74
C PHE A 466 4.90 -3.73 -11.24
N ASP A 467 5.36 -2.64 -10.61
CA ASP A 467 5.16 -2.31 -9.20
C ASP A 467 4.43 -0.97 -9.12
N ARG A 468 3.26 -0.95 -8.48
CA ARG A 468 2.42 0.26 -8.39
C ARG A 468 3.07 1.42 -7.62
N TYR A 469 4.11 1.15 -6.84
CA TYR A 469 4.83 2.15 -6.05
C TYR A 469 6.17 2.55 -6.66
N ASN A 470 6.55 1.92 -7.78
CA ASN A 470 7.74 2.26 -8.54
C ASN A 470 7.34 2.86 -9.90
N TYR A 471 7.11 4.16 -9.89
CA TYR A 471 6.78 4.92 -11.08
C TYR A 471 7.66 6.16 -11.20
N GLU A 472 7.63 6.76 -12.37
CA GLU A 472 8.10 8.11 -12.63
C GLU A 472 6.90 8.99 -12.97
N LYS A 473 6.99 10.29 -12.68
CA LYS A 473 5.94 11.26 -13.01
C LYS A 473 6.51 12.37 -13.88
N VAL A 474 5.81 12.69 -14.97
CA VAL A 474 6.17 13.76 -15.90
C VAL A 474 4.96 14.65 -16.10
N TYR A 475 5.07 15.94 -15.79
CA TYR A 475 3.99 16.89 -16.05
C TYR A 475 4.10 17.46 -17.46
N TRP A 476 2.96 17.76 -18.08
CA TRP A 476 2.95 18.33 -19.43
C TRP A 476 3.70 19.66 -19.51
N ASN A 477 3.61 20.49 -18.47
CA ASN A 477 4.31 21.77 -18.40
C ASN A 477 5.84 21.62 -18.27
N ASP A 478 6.32 20.51 -17.71
CA ASP A 478 7.76 20.27 -17.59
C ASP A 478 8.39 19.88 -18.94
N LEU A 479 7.61 19.47 -19.95
CA LEU A 479 8.10 19.13 -21.29
C LEU A 479 8.63 20.33 -22.09
N GLN A 480 8.46 21.56 -21.58
CA GLN A 480 9.14 22.74 -22.11
C GLN A 480 10.65 22.72 -21.80
N ASN A 481 11.07 21.98 -20.77
CA ASN A 481 12.48 21.76 -20.48
C ASN A 481 13.05 20.70 -21.44
N PRO A 482 14.11 21.02 -22.23
CA PRO A 482 14.70 20.08 -23.18
C PRO A 482 15.15 18.74 -22.59
N ASP A 483 15.66 18.74 -21.35
CA ASP A 483 16.13 17.50 -20.70
C ASP A 483 14.95 16.59 -20.33
N VAL A 484 13.87 17.17 -19.79
CA VAL A 484 12.64 16.44 -19.47
C VAL A 484 11.98 15.93 -20.75
N TYR A 485 11.91 16.77 -21.79
CA TYR A 485 11.41 16.37 -23.11
C TYR A 485 12.21 15.19 -23.67
N ASN A 486 13.55 15.28 -23.67
CA ASN A 486 14.42 14.19 -24.15
C ASN A 486 14.24 12.90 -23.33
N LYS A 487 14.07 13.01 -22.01
CA LYS A 487 13.76 11.86 -21.15
C LYS A 487 12.42 11.21 -21.56
N PHE A 488 11.39 12.02 -21.75
CA PHE A 488 10.08 11.57 -22.23
C PHE A 488 10.15 10.90 -23.61
N VAL A 489 10.85 11.50 -24.58
CA VAL A 489 11.06 10.89 -25.90
C VAL A 489 11.77 9.54 -25.80
N ASN A 490 12.80 9.44 -24.95
CA ASN A 490 13.51 8.19 -24.73
C ASN A 490 12.61 7.08 -24.14
N ILE A 491 11.68 7.44 -23.25
CA ILE A 491 10.72 6.51 -22.67
C ILE A 491 9.77 5.95 -23.72
N LEU A 492 9.36 6.77 -24.71
CA LEU A 492 8.46 6.35 -25.79
C LEU A 492 9.16 5.64 -26.97
N LYS A 493 10.46 5.89 -27.17
CA LYS A 493 11.24 5.29 -28.26
C LYS A 493 11.85 3.94 -27.95
N LYS A 494 12.28 3.75 -26.71
CA LYS A 494 12.75 2.46 -26.20
C LYS A 494 11.59 1.71 -25.60
#